data_AF-L1P6E0-F1
#
_entry.id   AF-L1P6E0-F1
#
_cell.length_a   1.000
_cell.length_b   1.000
_cell.length_c   1.000
_cell.angle_alpha   90.00
_cell.angle_beta   90.00
_cell.angle_gamma   90.00
#
_symmetry.space_group_name_H-M   'P 1'
#
loop_
_entity.id
_entity.type
_entity.pdbx_description
1 polymer ?
#
loop_
_entity_poly.entity_id
_entity_poly.type
_entity_poly.pdbx_seq_one_letter_code
_entity_poly.pdbx_strand_id
1 'polypeptide(L)'
;MKQEESFISKVFHFYKLHGSLTWERKNNGKIIQKNKPDNHLMIYPSSEKYESSYEQPYFEMMSRFQQALRKEETLLIVIGFGFGDKHIRNVVLEAVNQNPSFQLLIVNYNREGRIYKTDSLKDFFEITEKEDELSVRRNVNIVFDTFKNFTDKYPENKTYYNSNETI
;
A
#
# COMPACT_ATOMS: atom_id res chain seq x y z
N MET A 1 -3.35 -29.41 -3.28
CA MET A 1 -2.12 -28.59 -3.36
C MET A 1 -2.45 -27.35 -4.16
N LYS A 2 -2.44 -26.15 -3.55
CA LYS A 2 -2.52 -24.90 -4.30
C LYS A 2 -1.20 -24.77 -5.08
N GLN A 3 -1.29 -24.66 -6.39
CA GLN A 3 -0.16 -24.34 -7.25
C GLN A 3 0.23 -22.90 -6.93
N GLU A 4 1.27 -22.70 -6.11
CA GLU A 4 1.94 -21.41 -6.06
C GLU A 4 2.56 -21.17 -7.43
N GLU A 5 2.15 -20.10 -8.10
CA GLU A 5 2.75 -19.66 -9.36
C GLU A 5 4.28 -19.64 -9.20
N SER A 6 5.00 -20.23 -10.16
CA SER A 6 6.46 -20.36 -10.08
C SER A 6 7.09 -18.97 -9.93
N PHE A 7 7.61 -18.66 -8.74
CA PHE A 7 8.29 -17.39 -8.51
C PHE A 7 9.65 -17.43 -9.22
N ILE A 8 9.70 -16.78 -10.38
CA ILE A 8 10.97 -16.38 -11.00
C ILE A 8 11.68 -15.47 -9.99
N SER A 9 12.93 -15.78 -9.64
CA SER A 9 13.71 -14.94 -8.73
C SER A 9 13.84 -13.52 -9.28
N LYS A 10 13.80 -12.51 -8.41
CA LYS A 10 13.92 -11.07 -8.77
C LYS A 10 12.70 -10.48 -9.53
N VAL A 11 11.52 -11.09 -9.45
CA VAL A 11 10.26 -10.49 -9.97
C VAL A 11 9.55 -9.69 -8.88
N PHE A 12 9.10 -8.48 -9.23
CA PHE A 12 8.21 -7.68 -8.40
C PHE A 12 6.86 -7.52 -9.09
N HIS A 13 5.78 -7.65 -8.33
CA HIS A 13 4.44 -7.32 -8.81
C HIS A 13 4.17 -5.84 -8.56
N PHE A 14 3.84 -5.10 -9.61
CA PHE A 14 3.53 -3.68 -9.52
C PHE A 14 2.04 -3.44 -9.76
N TYR A 15 1.33 -3.04 -8.71
CA TYR A 15 -0.11 -2.77 -8.75
C TYR A 15 -0.39 -1.26 -8.73
N LYS A 16 -1.17 -0.79 -9.71
CA LYS A 16 -1.56 0.61 -9.84
C LYS A 16 -3.02 0.79 -9.44
N LEU A 17 -3.28 0.90 -8.13
CA LEU A 17 -4.63 0.91 -7.56
C LEU A 17 -5.53 2.03 -8.11
N HIS A 18 -4.96 3.20 -8.41
CA HIS A 18 -5.68 4.32 -9.03
C HIS A 18 -5.44 4.44 -10.54
N GLY A 19 -4.87 3.41 -11.17
CA GLY A 19 -4.56 3.42 -12.61
C GLY A 19 -3.27 4.13 -12.99
N SER A 20 -3.20 4.54 -14.25
CA SER A 20 -1.98 5.05 -14.85
C SER A 20 -2.28 6.17 -15.84
N LEU A 21 -1.43 7.20 -15.84
CA LEU A 21 -1.44 8.22 -16.89
C LEU A 21 -1.07 7.65 -18.27
N THR A 22 -0.58 6.42 -18.31
CA THR A 22 -0.16 5.75 -19.55
C THR A 22 -1.12 4.65 -19.98
N TRP A 23 -2.27 4.48 -19.31
CA TRP A 23 -3.24 3.44 -19.66
C TRP A 23 -4.38 4.01 -20.49
N GLU A 24 -4.78 3.28 -21.54
CA GLU A 24 -5.89 3.63 -22.44
C GLU A 24 -6.78 2.40 -22.64
N ARG A 25 -8.10 2.59 -22.60
CA ARG A 25 -9.08 1.55 -22.96
C ARG A 25 -9.39 1.67 -24.44
N LYS A 26 -9.18 0.58 -25.19
CA LYS A 26 -9.61 0.47 -26.59
C LYS A 26 -11.10 0.15 -26.70
N ASN A 27 -11.69 0.41 -27.86
CA ASN A 27 -13.09 0.14 -28.16
C ASN A 27 -13.50 -1.33 -27.93
N ASN A 28 -12.55 -2.26 -28.06
CA ASN A 28 -12.76 -3.69 -27.76
C ASN A 28 -12.63 -4.05 -26.27
N GLY A 29 -12.55 -3.05 -25.38
CA GLY A 29 -12.40 -3.23 -23.94
C GLY A 29 -10.97 -3.52 -23.46
N LYS A 30 -10.01 -3.78 -24.36
CA LYS A 30 -8.62 -4.07 -23.98
C LYS A 30 -7.93 -2.84 -23.42
N ILE A 31 -7.18 -3.03 -22.33
CA ILE A 31 -6.35 -1.99 -21.72
C ILE A 31 -4.93 -2.13 -22.25
N ILE A 32 -4.36 -1.03 -22.72
CA ILE A 32 -2.98 -0.98 -23.23
C ILE A 32 -2.18 0.13 -22.55
N GLN A 33 -0.85 0.01 -22.59
CA GLN A 33 0.05 1.09 -22.22
C GLN A 33 0.44 1.92 -23.45
N LYS A 34 0.25 3.24 -23.39
CA LYS A 34 0.56 4.23 -24.42
C LYS A 34 1.23 5.44 -23.75
N ASN A 35 2.29 5.99 -24.33
CA ASN A 35 3.06 7.09 -23.71
C ASN A 35 2.24 8.38 -23.53
N LYS A 36 1.32 8.66 -24.45
CA LYS A 36 0.43 9.83 -24.44
C LYS A 36 -0.96 9.39 -24.87
N PRO A 37 -1.73 8.74 -23.98
CA PRO A 37 -3.09 8.32 -24.30
C PRO A 37 -4.00 9.54 -24.42
N ASP A 38 -5.01 9.46 -25.27
CA ASP A 38 -5.97 10.56 -25.42
C ASP A 38 -6.93 10.56 -24.22
N ASN A 39 -7.30 9.37 -23.75
CA ASN A 39 -8.13 9.14 -22.57
C ASN A 39 -7.37 8.27 -21.56
N HIS A 40 -6.95 8.89 -20.46
CA HIS A 40 -6.16 8.26 -19.40
C HIS A 40 -7.08 7.44 -18.49
N LEU A 41 -6.72 6.19 -18.21
CA LEU A 41 -7.40 5.37 -17.20
C LEU A 41 -6.81 5.62 -15.82
N MET A 42 -7.36 6.61 -15.12
CA MET A 42 -7.01 6.96 -13.75
C MET A 42 -8.25 7.27 -12.91
N ILE A 43 -8.21 6.91 -11.62
CA ILE A 43 -9.19 7.35 -10.62
C ILE A 43 -8.72 8.71 -10.08
N TYR A 44 -9.48 9.76 -10.40
CA TYR A 44 -9.23 11.09 -9.85
C TYR A 44 -9.92 11.27 -8.50
N PRO A 45 -9.40 12.16 -7.62
CA PRO A 45 -10.11 12.55 -6.41
C PRO A 45 -11.47 13.18 -6.76
N SER A 46 -12.56 12.45 -6.55
CA SER A 46 -13.93 12.92 -6.74
C SER A 46 -14.88 12.21 -5.76
N SER A 47 -16.12 12.68 -5.65
CA SER A 47 -17.18 11.98 -4.92
C SER A 47 -17.51 10.61 -5.56
N GLU A 48 -17.44 10.54 -6.89
CA GLU A 48 -17.74 9.34 -7.70
C GLU A 48 -16.58 8.33 -7.74
N LYS A 49 -15.39 8.68 -7.20
CA LYS A 49 -14.20 7.81 -7.19
C LYS A 49 -14.45 6.41 -6.64
N TYR A 50 -15.43 6.30 -5.72
CA TYR A 50 -15.81 5.04 -5.12
C TYR A 50 -16.38 4.07 -6.16
N GLU A 51 -17.27 4.56 -7.04
CA GLU A 51 -17.87 3.74 -8.10
C GLU A 51 -16.81 3.33 -9.13
N SER A 52 -15.94 4.26 -9.53
CA SER A 52 -14.84 3.96 -10.46
C SER A 52 -13.88 2.88 -9.93
N SER A 53 -13.72 2.74 -8.61
CA SER A 53 -12.84 1.71 -8.03
C SER A 53 -13.33 0.26 -8.26
N TYR A 54 -14.61 0.08 -8.60
CA TYR A 54 -15.20 -1.22 -8.94
C TYR A 54 -15.10 -1.56 -10.43
N GLU A 55 -14.59 -0.63 -11.26
CA GLU A 55 -14.41 -0.88 -12.67
C GLU A 55 -13.05 -1.53 -12.96
N GLN A 56 -12.96 -2.24 -14.10
CA GLN A 56 -11.68 -2.68 -14.63
C GLN A 56 -10.85 -1.45 -15.07
N PRO A 57 -9.52 -1.42 -14.87
CA PRO A 57 -8.66 -2.44 -14.26
C PRO A 57 -8.54 -2.34 -12.73
N TYR A 58 -9.12 -1.31 -12.12
CA TYR A 58 -8.90 -0.98 -10.71
C TYR A 58 -9.36 -2.07 -9.75
N PHE A 59 -10.51 -2.69 -10.07
CA PHE A 59 -11.02 -3.82 -9.31
C PHE A 59 -10.02 -4.98 -9.24
N GLU A 60 -9.40 -5.34 -10.38
CA GLU A 60 -8.39 -6.41 -10.41
C GLU A 60 -7.15 -6.02 -9.60
N MET A 61 -6.67 -4.77 -9.74
CA MET A 61 -5.51 -4.28 -8.97
C MET A 61 -5.79 -4.32 -7.45
N MET A 62 -6.99 -3.90 -7.03
CA MET A 62 -7.42 -3.93 -5.64
C MET A 62 -7.56 -5.37 -5.12
N SER A 63 -8.14 -6.27 -5.93
CA SER A 63 -8.26 -7.69 -5.60
C SER A 63 -6.89 -8.33 -5.38
N ARG A 64 -5.91 -8.05 -6.25
CA ARG A 64 -4.53 -8.55 -6.10
C ARG A 64 -3.85 -8.00 -4.86
N PHE A 65 -4.06 -6.72 -4.55
CA PHE A 65 -3.56 -6.11 -3.33
C PHE A 65 -4.16 -6.77 -2.08
N GLN A 66 -5.48 -6.95 -2.02
CA GLN A 66 -6.15 -7.68 -0.93
C GLN A 66 -5.60 -9.10 -0.75
N GLN A 67 -5.45 -9.84 -1.85
CA GLN A 67 -4.89 -11.20 -1.82
C GLN A 67 -3.46 -11.22 -1.27
N ALA A 68 -2.64 -10.23 -1.61
CA ALA A 68 -1.28 -10.11 -1.09
C ALA A 68 -1.28 -9.91 0.43
N LEU A 69 -2.16 -9.07 0.98
CA LEU A 69 -2.22 -8.81 2.43
C LEU A 69 -2.79 -9.99 3.25
N ARG A 70 -3.54 -10.90 2.62
CA ARG A 70 -4.05 -12.12 3.27
C ARG A 70 -3.02 -13.24 3.39
N LYS A 71 -1.85 -13.12 2.74
CA LYS A 71 -0.78 -14.11 2.87
C LYS A 71 -0.22 -14.10 4.30
N GLU A 72 0.20 -15.26 4.78
CA GLU A 72 0.90 -15.37 6.06
C GLU A 72 2.24 -14.62 6.01
N GLU A 73 2.73 -14.20 7.17
CA GLU A 73 4.05 -13.59 7.36
C GLU A 73 4.30 -12.36 6.47
N THR A 74 3.24 -11.61 6.17
CA THR A 74 3.31 -10.45 5.28
C THR A 74 3.60 -9.16 6.05
N LEU A 75 4.65 -8.44 5.63
CA LEU A 75 4.93 -7.07 6.04
C LEU A 75 4.46 -6.09 4.96
N LEU A 76 3.54 -5.20 5.32
CA LEU A 76 3.19 -4.04 4.50
C LEU A 76 3.95 -2.80 4.99
N ILE A 77 4.74 -2.19 4.11
CA ILE A 77 5.38 -0.91 4.34
C ILE A 77 4.59 0.17 3.59
N VAL A 78 4.06 1.15 4.32
CA VAL A 78 3.27 2.26 3.80
C VAL A 78 4.06 3.55 3.96
N ILE A 79 4.42 4.20 2.85
CA ILE A 79 5.23 5.43 2.86
C ILE A 79 4.43 6.57 2.25
N GLY A 80 4.27 7.67 2.99
CA GLY A 80 3.67 8.91 2.45
C GLY A 80 2.17 8.82 2.11
N PHE A 81 1.47 7.77 2.56
CA PHE A 81 0.04 7.62 2.36
C PHE A 81 -0.74 8.01 3.61
N GLY A 82 -1.59 9.03 3.49
CA GLY A 82 -2.38 9.57 4.61
C GLY A 82 -3.65 8.78 4.95
N PHE A 83 -3.93 7.66 4.27
CA PHE A 83 -5.13 6.84 4.47
C PHE A 83 -6.47 7.55 4.22
N GLY A 84 -6.48 8.62 3.42
CA GLY A 84 -7.71 9.33 3.03
C GLY A 84 -8.60 8.54 2.06
N ASP A 85 -8.04 7.55 1.34
CA ASP A 85 -8.81 6.65 0.48
C ASP A 85 -9.40 5.50 1.29
N LYS A 86 -10.68 5.66 1.68
CA LYS A 86 -11.41 4.71 2.54
C LYS A 86 -11.34 3.26 2.05
N HIS A 87 -11.42 3.03 0.74
CA HIS A 87 -11.38 1.68 0.17
C HIS A 87 -10.01 1.00 0.35
N ILE A 88 -8.90 1.71 0.12
CA ILE A 88 -7.54 1.21 0.41
C ILE A 88 -7.34 1.07 1.92
N ARG A 89 -7.74 2.07 2.71
CA ARG A 89 -7.62 2.05 4.17
C ARG A 89 -8.33 0.84 4.77
N ASN A 90 -9.55 0.57 4.36
CA ASN A 90 -10.35 -0.54 4.86
C ASN A 90 -9.68 -1.89 4.59
N VAL A 91 -9.09 -2.07 3.40
CA VAL A 91 -8.34 -3.30 3.06
C VAL A 91 -7.13 -3.50 3.99
N VAL A 92 -6.39 -2.42 4.28
CA VAL A 92 -5.25 -2.48 5.20
C VAL A 92 -5.73 -2.77 6.64
N LEU A 93 -6.79 -2.11 7.10
CA LEU A 93 -7.38 -2.36 8.42
C LEU A 93 -7.90 -3.79 8.56
N GLU A 94 -8.53 -4.34 7.52
CA GLU A 94 -8.98 -5.72 7.49
C GLU A 94 -7.80 -6.68 7.69
N ALA A 95 -6.68 -6.45 7.00
CA ALA A 95 -5.47 -7.25 7.17
C ALA A 95 -4.90 -7.14 8.59
N VAL A 96 -4.84 -5.93 9.16
CA VAL A 96 -4.44 -5.70 10.56
C VAL A 96 -5.30 -6.49 11.54
N ASN A 97 -6.61 -6.57 11.30
CA ASN A 97 -7.57 -7.24 12.18
C ASN A 97 -7.60 -8.76 12.04
N GLN A 98 -7.53 -9.26 10.81
CA GLN A 98 -7.88 -10.65 10.48
C GLN A 98 -6.68 -11.55 10.24
N ASN A 99 -5.49 -10.99 9.94
CA ASN A 99 -4.28 -11.78 9.70
C ASN A 99 -3.32 -11.65 10.90
N PRO A 100 -3.25 -12.65 11.80
CA PRO A 100 -2.45 -12.56 13.02
C PRO A 100 -0.94 -12.42 12.79
N SER A 101 -0.46 -12.87 11.62
CA SER A 101 0.94 -12.80 11.21
C SER A 101 1.29 -11.53 10.42
N PHE A 102 0.28 -10.74 10.02
CA PHE A 102 0.47 -9.51 9.28
C PHE A 102 1.14 -8.45 10.15
N GLN A 103 2.13 -7.76 9.57
CA GLN A 103 2.79 -6.61 10.16
C GLN A 103 2.59 -5.38 9.29
N LEU A 104 2.30 -4.25 9.91
CA LEU A 104 2.16 -2.96 9.23
C LEU A 104 3.24 -2.00 9.74
N LEU A 105 4.00 -1.42 8.81
CA LEU A 105 4.93 -0.32 9.06
C LEU A 105 4.46 0.92 8.31
N ILE A 106 4.09 1.97 9.02
CA ILE A 106 3.68 3.26 8.45
C ILE A 106 4.83 4.25 8.63
N VAL A 107 5.35 4.76 7.53
CA VAL A 107 6.30 5.89 7.48
C VAL A 107 5.54 7.12 7.03
N ASN A 108 5.28 8.02 7.98
CA ASN A 108 4.51 9.22 7.72
C ASN A 108 5.32 10.47 8.10
N TYR A 109 5.27 11.48 7.24
CA TYR A 109 5.96 12.72 7.53
C TYR A 109 5.20 13.52 8.58
N ASN A 110 5.92 13.97 9.60
CA ASN A 110 5.36 14.82 10.63
C ASN A 110 6.40 15.83 11.10
N ARG A 111 6.11 17.12 10.86
CA ARG A 111 6.98 18.23 11.27
C ARG A 111 7.00 18.46 12.77
N GLU A 112 5.94 18.09 13.46
CA GLU A 112 5.72 18.50 14.85
C GLU A 112 6.07 17.38 15.83
N GLY A 113 6.52 16.22 15.33
CA GLY A 113 6.99 15.08 16.14
C GLY A 113 5.91 14.44 17.03
N ARG A 114 4.65 14.86 16.91
CA ARG A 114 3.52 14.37 17.70
C ARG A 114 2.59 13.52 16.87
N ILE A 115 2.18 12.37 17.39
CA ILE A 115 1.16 11.56 16.74
C ILE A 115 -0.14 12.37 16.67
N TYR A 116 -0.44 12.97 15.53
CA TYR A 116 -1.79 13.48 15.29
C TYR A 116 -2.67 12.28 14.97
N LYS A 117 -3.66 12.02 15.84
CA LYS A 117 -4.85 11.26 15.47
C LYS A 117 -5.54 12.04 14.35
N THR A 118 -5.05 11.90 13.11
CA THR A 118 -5.85 12.32 11.97
C THR A 118 -7.06 11.39 11.92
N ASP A 119 -8.18 11.87 11.39
CA ASP A 119 -9.38 11.04 11.23
C ASP A 119 -9.15 9.75 10.46
N SER A 120 -8.07 9.68 9.67
CA SER A 120 -7.73 8.50 8.87
C SER A 120 -6.69 7.59 9.52
N LEU A 121 -5.83 8.10 10.41
CA LEU A 121 -4.85 7.30 11.13
C LEU A 121 -5.39 6.74 12.45
N LYS A 122 -6.44 7.36 13.02
CA LYS A 122 -7.05 6.93 14.29
C LYS A 122 -7.43 5.44 14.31
N ASP A 123 -7.80 4.90 13.15
CA ASP A 123 -8.23 3.51 13.01
C ASP A 123 -7.10 2.50 13.35
N PHE A 124 -5.83 2.93 13.34
CA PHE A 124 -4.65 2.10 13.65
C PHE A 124 -4.17 2.20 15.10
N PHE A 125 -4.81 3.02 15.92
CA PHE A 125 -4.58 3.10 17.37
C PHE A 125 -5.56 2.18 18.10
N GLU A 126 -5.24 1.84 19.34
CA GLU A 126 -6.18 1.17 20.22
C GLU A 126 -7.19 2.18 20.77
N ILE A 127 -8.37 1.68 21.11
CA ILE A 127 -9.40 2.45 21.80
C ILE A 127 -9.10 2.34 23.29
N THR A 128 -8.58 3.41 23.87
CA THR A 128 -8.30 3.52 25.31
C THR A 128 -9.41 4.31 26.01
N GLU A 129 -9.68 4.03 27.29
CA GLU A 129 -10.68 4.77 28.08
C GLU A 129 -10.25 6.22 28.38
N LYS A 130 -8.97 6.54 28.19
CA LYS A 130 -8.40 7.89 28.37
C LYS A 130 -8.05 8.48 27.00
N GLU A 131 -8.71 9.56 26.61
CA GLU A 131 -8.57 10.18 25.28
C GLU A 131 -7.10 10.51 24.89
N ASP A 132 -6.27 10.82 25.89
CA ASP A 132 -4.86 11.21 25.73
C ASP A 132 -3.86 10.05 25.67
N GLU A 133 -4.30 8.82 25.96
CA GLU A 133 -3.41 7.65 25.91
C GLU A 133 -3.42 7.05 24.49
N LEU A 134 -2.28 7.17 23.81
CA LEU A 134 -2.07 6.75 22.44
C LEU A 134 -1.27 5.45 22.42
N SER A 135 -1.94 4.30 22.45
CA SER A 135 -1.32 3.01 22.14
C SER A 135 -1.59 2.63 20.68
N VAL A 136 -0.53 2.19 19.99
CA VAL A 136 -0.63 1.66 18.62
C VAL A 136 -0.99 0.17 18.72
N ARG A 137 -1.81 -0.32 17.80
CA ARG A 137 -2.16 -1.75 17.76
C ARG A 137 -0.91 -2.63 17.68
N ARG A 138 -0.95 -3.80 18.32
CA ARG A 138 0.19 -4.73 18.48
C ARG A 138 1.01 -5.01 17.21
N ASN A 139 0.36 -5.09 16.05
CA ASN A 139 0.98 -5.42 14.76
C ASN A 139 1.16 -4.19 13.84
N VAL A 140 1.09 -2.99 14.40
CA VAL A 140 1.29 -1.74 13.68
C VAL A 140 2.47 -1.00 14.29
N ASN A 141 3.38 -0.53 13.44
CA ASN A 141 4.52 0.29 13.78
C ASN A 141 4.39 1.60 13.00
N ILE A 142 4.57 2.74 13.67
CA ILE A 142 4.48 4.04 13.03
C ILE A 142 5.78 4.81 13.27
N VAL A 143 6.43 5.20 12.17
CA VAL A 143 7.64 6.01 12.15
C VAL A 143 7.27 7.38 11.60
N PHE A 144 7.48 8.41 12.44
CA PHE A 144 7.28 9.80 12.07
C PHE A 144 8.60 10.41 11.61
N ASP A 145 8.87 10.32 10.31
CA ASP A 145 10.09 10.86 9.73
C ASP A 145 9.92 11.21 8.24
N THR A 146 10.90 11.92 7.68
CA THR A 146 11.00 12.05 6.22
C THR A 146 11.38 10.71 5.60
N PHE A 147 10.96 10.48 4.35
CA PHE A 147 11.38 9.28 3.61
C PHE A 147 12.91 9.16 3.55
N LYS A 148 13.62 10.27 3.31
CA LYS A 148 15.09 10.31 3.28
C LYS A 148 15.71 9.82 4.60
N ASN A 149 15.27 10.37 5.72
CA ASN A 149 15.84 9.97 7.02
C ASN A 149 15.49 8.52 7.36
N PHE A 150 14.28 8.07 7.01
CA PHE A 150 13.90 6.68 7.16
C PHE A 150 14.83 5.76 6.36
N THR A 151 15.13 6.08 5.10
CA THR A 151 16.04 5.29 4.27
C THR A 151 17.49 5.35 4.76
N ASP A 152 17.96 6.50 5.24
CA ASP A 152 19.33 6.67 5.73
C ASP A 152 19.59 5.91 7.03
N LYS A 153 18.56 5.75 7.87
CA LYS A 153 18.64 5.03 9.15
C LYS A 153 18.49 3.52 9.00
N TYR A 154 17.97 3.04 7.86
CA TYR A 154 17.80 1.62 7.63
C TYR A 154 19.11 1.01 7.14
N PRO A 155 19.66 0.01 7.84
CA PRO A 155 20.93 -0.59 7.42
C PRO A 155 20.76 -1.26 6.06
N GLU A 156 21.74 -1.06 5.17
CA GLU A 156 21.78 -1.78 3.91
C GLU A 156 21.78 -3.28 4.17
N ASN A 157 20.77 -3.98 3.64
CA ASN A 157 20.74 -5.43 3.73
C ASN A 157 21.71 -6.01 2.70
N LYS A 158 22.90 -6.37 3.17
CA LYS A 158 23.95 -6.97 2.34
C LYS A 158 23.69 -8.44 1.95
N THR A 159 22.63 -9.07 2.46
CA THR A 159 22.32 -10.49 2.25
C THR A 159 22.12 -10.84 0.77
N TYR A 160 21.63 -9.90 -0.04
CA TYR A 160 21.37 -10.11 -1.48
C TYR A 160 22.42 -9.47 -2.39
N TYR A 161 23.49 -8.88 -1.84
CA TYR A 161 24.62 -8.44 -2.64
C TYR A 161 25.45 -9.67 -3.02
N ASN A 162 25.18 -10.22 -4.20
CA ASN A 162 26.12 -11.14 -4.82
C ASN A 162 27.38 -10.36 -5.20
N SER A 163 28.46 -10.56 -4.46
CA SER A 163 29.79 -10.01 -4.76
C SER A 163 30.37 -10.45 -6.11
N ASN A 164 29.68 -11.34 -6.83
CA ASN A 164 30.12 -11.93 -8.11
C ASN A 164 29.32 -11.47 -9.34
N GLU A 165 28.32 -10.57 -9.21
CA GLU A 165 27.65 -9.98 -10.38
C GLU A 165 28.18 -8.55 -10.58
N THR A 166 29.22 -8.42 -11.42
CA THR A 166 29.67 -7.12 -11.94
C THR A 166 28.62 -6.62 -12.93
N ILE A 167 28.18 -5.37 -12.77
CA ILE A 167 27.28 -4.65 -13.70
C ILE A 167 27.92 -4.53 -15.07
#